data_AF-A0A1E3HTF7-F1
#
_entry.id   AF-A0A1E3HTF7-F1
#
_cell.length_a   1.000
_cell.length_b   1.000
_cell.length_c   1.000
_cell.angle_alpha   90.00
_cell.angle_beta   90.00
_cell.angle_gamma   90.00
#
_symmetry.space_group_name_H-M   'P 1'
#
loop_
_entity.id
_entity.type
_entity.pdbx_description
1 polymer ?
#
loop_
_entity_poly.entity_id
_entity_poly.type
_entity_poly.pdbx_seq_one_letter_code
_entity_poly.pdbx_strand_id
1 'polypeptide(L)'
;MPVSLLLLAALSSLARAYLVNSTEYSSGALGRAPVQTFKSVNFTAAEWNFNVFPSSDLPSGYIFLAPRGTDVTTPTGIIYDSNGEVVWHGKEAGVGQTMSFSVGTYQREQVIATWGGSFNSNGYGDGHGLIFDQTYSLIANL
;
A
#
# COMPACT_ATOMS: atom_id res chain seq x y z
N MET A 1 -19.98 -28.93 44.71
CA MET A 1 -18.76 -28.92 43.88
C MET A 1 -18.89 -27.75 42.91
N PRO A 2 -18.03 -26.72 42.93
CA PRO A 2 -18.15 -25.64 41.97
C PRO A 2 -17.50 -26.09 40.65
N VAL A 3 -18.25 -25.97 39.56
CA VAL A 3 -17.73 -26.17 38.21
C VAL A 3 -17.02 -24.87 37.83
N SER A 4 -15.70 -24.90 37.78
CA SER A 4 -14.90 -23.79 37.22
C SER A 4 -15.05 -23.78 35.72
N LEU A 5 -15.63 -22.72 35.18
CA LEU A 5 -15.73 -22.47 33.74
C LEU A 5 -14.43 -21.79 33.28
N LEU A 6 -13.55 -22.55 32.60
CA LEU A 6 -12.39 -21.98 31.92
C LEU A 6 -12.86 -21.29 30.62
N LEU A 7 -12.75 -19.96 30.57
CA LEU A 7 -12.84 -19.21 29.31
C LEU A 7 -11.54 -19.41 28.52
N LEU A 8 -11.60 -20.16 27.42
CA LEU A 8 -10.55 -20.15 26.41
C LEU A 8 -10.74 -18.90 25.54
N ALA A 9 -9.93 -17.86 25.75
CA ALA A 9 -9.85 -16.76 24.81
C ALA A 9 -9.17 -17.28 23.52
N ALA A 10 -9.94 -17.44 22.45
CA ALA A 10 -9.37 -17.69 21.12
C ALA A 10 -8.56 -16.46 20.71
N LEU A 11 -7.23 -16.58 20.68
CA LEU A 11 -6.40 -15.61 19.97
C LEU A 11 -6.73 -15.75 18.49
N SER A 12 -7.60 -14.87 17.97
CA SER A 12 -7.72 -14.70 16.54
C SER A 12 -6.37 -14.22 16.04
N SER A 13 -5.65 -15.04 15.26
CA SER A 13 -4.55 -14.53 14.46
C SER A 13 -5.13 -13.40 13.62
N LEU A 14 -4.64 -12.17 13.80
CA LEU A 14 -4.98 -11.07 12.92
C LEU A 14 -4.73 -11.56 11.49
N ALA A 15 -5.73 -11.42 10.62
CA ALA A 15 -5.57 -11.74 9.21
C ALA A 15 -4.46 -10.84 8.69
N ARG A 16 -3.30 -11.43 8.36
CA ARG A 16 -2.17 -10.68 7.82
C ARG A 16 -2.50 -10.25 6.40
N ALA A 17 -2.23 -9.00 6.09
CA ALA A 17 -2.41 -8.40 4.78
C ALA A 17 -1.26 -8.76 3.79
N TYR A 18 -0.41 -9.72 4.17
CA TYR A 18 0.83 -10.07 3.47
C TYR A 18 1.18 -11.55 3.64
N LEU A 19 2.03 -12.05 2.74
CA LEU A 19 2.59 -13.39 2.75
C LEU A 19 3.96 -13.43 3.41
N VAL A 20 4.33 -14.59 3.92
CA VAL A 20 5.64 -14.85 4.53
C VAL A 20 6.26 -16.07 3.90
N ASN A 21 7.43 -15.90 3.27
CA ASN A 21 8.18 -16.96 2.61
C ASN A 21 7.30 -17.82 1.67
N SER A 22 6.39 -17.19 0.93
CA SER A 22 5.49 -17.89 0.03
C SER A 22 6.23 -18.37 -1.22
N THR A 23 6.21 -19.68 -1.43
CA THR A 23 6.73 -20.33 -2.63
C THR A 23 5.85 -20.02 -3.85
N GLU A 24 4.54 -19.87 -3.67
CA GLU A 24 3.60 -19.53 -4.74
C GLU A 24 3.84 -18.11 -5.26
N TYR A 25 4.09 -17.15 -4.36
CA TYR A 25 4.47 -15.80 -4.74
C TYR A 25 5.82 -15.81 -5.47
N SER A 26 6.82 -16.46 -4.87
CA SER A 26 8.21 -16.44 -5.39
C SER A 26 8.36 -17.19 -6.72
N SER A 27 7.52 -18.20 -6.96
CA SER A 27 7.48 -18.93 -8.25
C SER A 27 6.65 -18.22 -9.32
N GLY A 28 5.88 -17.19 -8.96
CA GLY A 28 4.96 -16.50 -9.86
C GLY A 28 3.62 -17.23 -10.06
N ALA A 29 3.32 -18.26 -9.27
CA ALA A 29 2.03 -18.97 -9.33
C ALA A 29 0.84 -18.06 -9.01
N LEU A 30 1.06 -17.00 -8.23
CA LEU A 30 0.06 -15.97 -7.92
C LEU A 30 -0.10 -14.90 -9.03
N GLY A 31 0.61 -15.05 -10.14
CA GLY A 31 0.59 -14.10 -11.26
C GLY A 31 1.63 -12.99 -11.14
N ARG A 32 1.59 -12.06 -12.11
CA ARG A 32 2.63 -11.03 -12.31
C ARG A 32 2.52 -9.84 -11.34
N ALA A 33 1.34 -9.63 -10.76
CA ALA A 33 1.08 -8.62 -9.73
C ALA A 33 0.10 -9.21 -8.70
N PRO A 34 0.60 -10.01 -7.73
CA PRO A 34 -0.22 -10.58 -6.69
C PRO A 34 -0.94 -9.49 -5.87
N VAL A 35 -2.14 -9.80 -5.41
CA VAL A 35 -3.03 -8.81 -4.80
C VAL A 35 -3.64 -9.27 -3.49
N GLN A 36 -3.88 -8.30 -2.61
CA GLN A 36 -4.64 -8.44 -1.38
C GLN A 36 -5.95 -7.65 -1.45
N THR A 37 -7.00 -8.19 -0.84
CA THR A 37 -8.35 -7.60 -0.80
C THR A 37 -8.82 -7.38 0.62
N PHE A 38 -9.67 -6.38 0.82
CA PHE A 38 -10.16 -5.99 2.14
C PHE A 38 -11.66 -6.26 2.28
N LYS A 39 -12.10 -6.57 3.51
CA LYS A 39 -13.54 -6.76 3.79
C LYS A 39 -14.30 -5.44 3.89
N SER A 40 -13.63 -4.39 4.35
CA SER A 40 -14.22 -3.09 4.68
C SER A 40 -14.20 -2.10 3.52
N VAL A 41 -13.34 -2.30 2.52
CA VAL A 41 -13.18 -1.39 1.39
C VAL A 41 -13.14 -2.16 0.08
N ASN A 42 -13.75 -1.59 -0.96
CA ASN A 42 -13.70 -2.15 -2.32
C ASN A 42 -12.42 -1.69 -3.02
N PHE A 43 -11.27 -2.15 -2.52
CA PHE A 43 -9.95 -1.83 -3.05
C PHE A 43 -9.07 -3.09 -3.08
N THR A 44 -8.13 -3.12 -4.02
CA THR A 44 -7.18 -4.21 -4.21
C THR A 44 -5.79 -3.63 -4.27
N ALA A 45 -4.97 -3.92 -3.25
CA ALA A 45 -3.58 -3.48 -3.16
C ALA A 45 -2.63 -4.55 -3.67
N ALA A 46 -1.41 -4.13 -4.03
CA ALA A 46 -0.33 -5.08 -4.23
C ALA A 46 -0.06 -5.84 -2.93
N GLU A 47 0.06 -7.17 -3.04
CA GLU A 47 0.39 -8.04 -1.91
C GLU A 47 1.91 -8.14 -1.76
N TRP A 48 2.36 -8.10 -0.50
CA TRP A 48 3.78 -8.26 -0.17
C TRP A 48 4.07 -9.71 0.20
N ASN A 49 5.24 -10.19 -0.23
CA ASN A 49 5.82 -11.42 0.28
C ASN A 49 7.13 -11.10 1.01
N PHE A 50 7.13 -11.26 2.33
CA PHE A 50 8.32 -11.10 3.14
C PHE A 50 9.08 -12.42 3.16
N ASN A 51 10.20 -12.51 2.43
CA ASN A 51 11.04 -13.72 2.38
C ASN A 51 11.59 -14.11 3.75
N VAL A 52 11.96 -13.11 4.54
CA VAL A 52 12.39 -13.27 5.93
C VAL A 52 11.72 -12.15 6.71
N PHE A 53 10.75 -12.50 7.55
CA PHE A 53 10.24 -11.55 8.54
C PHE A 53 11.31 -11.40 9.63
N PRO A 54 11.68 -10.17 10.04
CA PRO A 54 12.73 -9.99 11.02
C PRO A 54 12.37 -10.67 12.33
N SER A 55 13.39 -11.19 13.01
CA SER A 55 13.25 -11.82 14.34
C SER A 55 12.90 -10.83 15.44
N SER A 56 13.03 -9.53 15.15
CA SER A 56 12.65 -8.40 16.00
C SER A 56 11.57 -7.56 15.31
N ASP A 57 10.82 -6.80 16.10
CA ASP A 57 9.86 -5.83 15.57
C ASP A 57 10.56 -4.88 14.58
N LEU A 58 9.93 -4.63 13.44
CA LEU A 58 10.41 -3.64 12.48
C LEU A 58 10.33 -2.24 13.10
N PRO A 59 11.32 -1.37 12.88
CA PRO A 59 11.17 0.04 13.21
C PRO A 59 9.87 0.61 12.61
N SER A 60 9.21 1.49 13.34
CA SER A 60 8.04 2.18 12.82
C SER A 60 8.44 3.03 11.61
N GLY A 61 7.59 3.00 10.58
CA GLY A 61 7.85 3.70 9.34
C GLY A 61 6.81 3.37 8.28
N TYR A 62 6.93 4.06 7.15
CA TYR A 62 6.03 3.92 6.03
C TYR A 62 6.79 3.62 4.75
N ILE A 63 6.20 2.76 3.92
CA ILE A 63 6.68 2.41 2.59
C ILE A 63 5.75 3.06 1.57
N PHE A 64 6.32 3.90 0.71
CA PHE A 64 5.59 4.59 -0.36
C PHE A 64 5.86 3.86 -1.66
N LEU A 65 4.80 3.30 -2.27
CA LEU A 65 4.91 2.55 -3.51
C LEU A 65 3.82 2.97 -4.49
N ALA A 66 4.15 3.00 -5.77
CA ALA A 66 3.19 3.19 -6.85
C ALA A 66 3.30 2.06 -7.88
N PRO A 67 2.67 0.90 -7.63
CA PRO A 67 2.63 -0.19 -8.60
C PRO A 67 2.01 0.29 -9.91
N ARG A 68 2.65 -0.05 -11.03
CA ARG A 68 2.19 0.33 -12.38
C ARG A 68 2.17 -0.85 -13.32
N GLY A 69 1.47 -0.68 -14.43
CA GLY A 69 1.50 -1.60 -15.56
C GLY A 69 0.17 -2.31 -15.75
N THR A 70 0.05 -2.99 -16.87
CA THR A 70 -1.19 -3.66 -17.30
C THR A 70 -1.61 -4.82 -16.39
N ASP A 71 -0.64 -5.40 -15.68
CA ASP A 71 -0.90 -6.51 -14.75
C ASP A 71 -1.43 -6.02 -13.39
N VAL A 72 -1.30 -4.72 -13.07
CA VAL A 72 -1.70 -4.16 -11.78
C VAL A 72 -3.19 -3.82 -11.78
N THR A 73 -3.97 -4.49 -10.91
CA THR A 73 -5.42 -4.32 -10.81
C THR A 73 -5.86 -2.90 -10.48
N THR A 74 -5.20 -2.26 -9.50
CA THR A 74 -5.53 -0.88 -9.09
C THR A 74 -4.28 -0.01 -9.03
N PRO A 75 -3.82 0.56 -10.15
CA PRO A 75 -2.66 1.44 -10.18
C PRO A 75 -2.94 2.75 -9.43
N THR A 76 -2.20 3.00 -8.35
CA THR A 76 -2.24 4.23 -7.53
C THR A 76 -0.98 4.31 -6.66
N GLY A 77 -0.73 5.47 -6.03
CA GLY A 77 0.12 5.53 -4.84
C GLY A 77 -0.53 4.81 -3.66
N ILE A 78 0.25 4.00 -2.95
CA ILE A 78 -0.15 3.23 -1.78
C ILE A 78 0.90 3.44 -0.68
N ILE A 79 0.44 3.68 0.53
CA ILE A 79 1.27 3.75 1.73
C ILE A 79 1.04 2.49 2.52
N TYR A 80 2.13 1.78 2.80
CA TYR A 80 2.13 0.65 3.71
C TYR A 80 2.84 1.01 5.01
N ASP A 81 2.45 0.41 6.11
CA ASP A 81 3.26 0.42 7.34
C ASP A 81 4.45 -0.54 7.20
N SER A 82 5.29 -0.62 8.24
CA SER A 82 6.43 -1.53 8.25
C SER A 82 6.04 -3.01 8.22
N ASN A 83 4.81 -3.37 8.61
CA ASN A 83 4.31 -4.74 8.53
C ASN A 83 3.75 -5.09 7.15
N GLY A 84 3.66 -4.14 6.22
CA GLY A 84 3.06 -4.33 4.90
C GLY A 84 1.54 -4.21 4.90
N GLU A 85 0.94 -3.65 5.95
CA GLU A 85 -0.48 -3.31 6.00
C GLU A 85 -0.73 -1.97 5.30
N VAL A 86 -1.84 -1.87 4.56
CA VAL A 86 -2.19 -0.63 3.85
C VAL A 86 -2.70 0.41 4.84
N VAL A 87 -2.04 1.57 4.86
CA VAL A 87 -2.39 2.75 5.66
C VAL A 87 -3.26 3.70 4.85
N TRP A 88 -2.94 3.90 3.58
CA TRP A 88 -3.67 4.78 2.68
C TRP A 88 -3.46 4.39 1.21
N HIS A 89 -4.44 4.71 0.37
CA HIS A 89 -4.34 4.59 -1.08
C HIS A 89 -4.91 5.83 -1.78
N GLY A 90 -4.24 6.26 -2.84
CA GLY A 90 -4.60 7.48 -3.57
C GLY A 90 -5.81 7.35 -4.51
N LYS A 91 -6.36 6.15 -4.71
CA LYS A 91 -7.47 5.92 -5.65
C LYS A 91 -8.68 6.82 -5.38
N GLU A 92 -9.12 6.90 -4.12
CA GLU A 92 -10.26 7.75 -3.73
C GLU A 92 -9.91 9.25 -3.76
N ALA A 93 -8.61 9.58 -3.67
CA ALA A 93 -8.10 10.93 -3.80
C ALA A 93 -7.87 11.35 -5.27
N GLY A 94 -8.34 10.55 -6.24
CA GLY A 94 -8.19 10.83 -7.67
C GLY A 94 -6.81 10.53 -8.25
N VAL A 95 -5.92 9.89 -7.47
CA VAL A 95 -4.59 9.48 -7.95
C VAL A 95 -4.74 8.17 -8.73
N GLY A 96 -4.53 8.24 -10.04
CA GLY A 96 -4.43 7.07 -10.90
C GLY A 96 -3.02 6.47 -10.90
N GLN A 97 -2.66 5.81 -12.01
CA GLN A 97 -1.29 5.40 -12.24
C GLN A 97 -0.36 6.63 -12.18
N THR A 98 0.68 6.58 -11.35
CA THR A 98 1.60 7.72 -11.14
C THR A 98 3.04 7.34 -11.43
N MET A 99 3.83 8.28 -11.96
CA MET A 99 5.28 8.10 -12.17
C MET A 99 6.11 8.32 -10.91
N SER A 100 5.55 9.02 -9.92
CA SER A 100 6.25 9.41 -8.70
C SER A 100 5.30 9.33 -7.52
N PHE A 101 5.73 8.78 -6.40
CA PHE A 101 4.97 8.80 -5.16
C PHE A 101 5.96 8.81 -3.99
N SER A 102 6.14 9.97 -3.38
CA SER A 102 7.23 10.18 -2.42
C SER A 102 6.88 11.25 -1.40
N VAL A 103 7.55 11.20 -0.25
CA VAL A 103 7.52 12.27 0.74
C VAL A 103 8.44 13.41 0.30
N GLY A 104 8.02 14.64 0.51
CA GLY A 104 8.79 15.84 0.25
C GLY A 104 8.47 16.97 1.23
N THR A 105 8.92 18.17 0.89
CA THR A 105 8.63 19.39 1.66
C THR A 105 8.01 20.43 0.74
N TYR A 106 6.88 21.01 1.14
CA TYR A 106 6.21 22.09 0.45
C TYR A 106 5.79 23.15 1.44
N GLN A 107 6.15 24.41 1.18
CA GLN A 107 5.91 25.54 2.09
C GLN A 107 6.38 25.30 3.54
N ARG A 108 7.52 24.60 3.72
CA ARG A 108 8.12 24.18 5.01
C ARG A 108 7.38 23.06 5.74
N GLU A 109 6.32 22.52 5.17
CA GLU A 109 5.59 21.38 5.71
C GLU A 109 5.97 20.08 5.00
N GLN A 110 5.97 18.96 5.74
CA GLN A 110 6.10 17.64 5.15
C GLN A 110 4.83 17.29 4.37
N VAL A 111 5.00 16.78 3.16
CA VAL A 111 3.91 16.47 2.23
C VAL A 111 4.16 15.17 1.48
N ILE A 112 3.10 14.62 0.90
CA ILE A 112 3.18 13.59 -0.13
C ILE A 112 3.11 14.28 -1.48
N ALA A 113 4.10 14.05 -2.33
CA ALA A 113 4.13 14.53 -3.70
C ALA A 113 3.92 13.36 -4.66
N THR A 114 3.02 13.56 -5.62
CA THR A 114 2.75 12.60 -6.69
C THR A 114 2.50 13.32 -8.01
N TRP A 115 2.49 12.56 -9.10
CA TRP A 115 2.17 13.06 -10.43
C TRP A 115 0.79 12.54 -10.85
N GLY A 116 -0.01 13.39 -11.48
CA GLY A 116 -1.29 13.02 -12.10
C GLY A 116 -1.30 13.39 -13.56
N GLY A 117 -1.81 12.52 -14.43
CA GLY A 117 -1.87 12.80 -15.86
C GLY A 117 -2.07 11.57 -16.73
N SER A 118 -1.78 11.73 -18.02
CA SER A 118 -1.86 10.68 -19.04
C SER A 118 -0.48 10.19 -19.46
N PHE A 119 -0.36 8.89 -19.70
CA PHE A 119 0.86 8.26 -20.19
C PHE A 119 0.87 8.21 -21.72
N ASN A 120 2.02 8.52 -22.31
CA ASN A 120 2.28 8.29 -23.71
C ASN A 120 3.01 6.95 -23.92
N SER A 121 2.79 6.31 -25.06
CA SER A 121 3.40 5.02 -25.41
C SER A 121 4.93 5.04 -25.46
N ASN A 122 5.52 6.23 -25.59
CA ASN A 122 6.97 6.45 -25.65
C ASN A 122 7.64 6.54 -24.27
N GLY A 123 6.91 6.30 -23.18
CA GLY A 123 7.48 6.22 -21.83
C GLY A 123 7.54 7.53 -21.04
N TYR A 124 6.97 8.62 -21.57
CA TYR A 124 6.77 9.88 -20.85
C TYR A 124 5.28 10.16 -20.62
N GLY A 125 4.95 11.16 -19.80
CA GLY A 125 3.58 11.53 -19.50
C GLY A 125 3.35 13.02 -19.58
N ASP A 126 2.11 13.41 -19.86
CA ASP A 126 1.63 14.78 -19.81
C ASP A 126 0.74 14.93 -18.57
N GLY A 127 1.07 15.84 -17.67
CA GLY A 127 0.42 15.90 -16.38
C GLY A 127 0.86 17.05 -15.50
N HIS A 128 0.49 16.96 -14.24
CA HIS A 128 0.64 17.98 -13.21
C HIS A 128 1.13 17.37 -11.89
N GLY A 129 1.72 18.20 -11.04
CA GLY A 129 2.08 17.83 -9.69
C GLY A 129 0.87 17.85 -8.76
N LEU A 130 0.71 16.83 -7.92
CA LEU A 130 -0.29 16.79 -6.87
C LEU A 130 0.42 16.74 -5.52
N ILE A 131 0.06 17.66 -4.63
CA ILE A 131 0.65 17.76 -3.29
C ILE A 131 -0.44 17.51 -2.25
N PHE A 132 -0.23 16.50 -1.41
CA PHE A 132 -1.11 16.16 -0.30
C PHE A 132 -0.43 16.46 1.04
N ASP A 133 -1.19 16.96 2.00
CA ASP A 133 -0.70 17.13 3.37
C ASP A 133 -0.69 15.81 4.16
N GLN A 134 -0.29 15.87 5.43
CA GLN A 134 -0.22 14.73 6.34
C GLN A 134 -1.60 14.15 6.72
N THR A 135 -2.69 14.85 6.40
CA THR A 135 -4.07 14.36 6.56
C THR A 135 -4.60 13.70 5.28
N TYR A 136 -3.75 13.58 4.25
CA TYR A 136 -4.09 13.09 2.92
C TYR A 136 -5.06 14.00 2.14
N SER A 137 -5.12 15.28 2.50
CA SER A 137 -5.91 16.28 1.78
C SER A 137 -5.08 16.88 0.64
N LEU A 138 -5.67 17.03 -0.54
CA LEU A 138 -5.02 17.71 -1.66
C LEU A 138 -4.90 19.21 -1.36
N ILE A 139 -3.69 19.75 -1.33
CA ILE A 139 -3.40 21.15 -0.99
C ILE A 139 -2.78 21.95 -2.15
N ALA A 140 -2.28 21.27 -3.19
CA ALA A 140 -1.79 21.95 -4.39
C ALA A 140 -1.92 21.06 -5.64
N ASN A 141 -2.25 21.69 -6.77
CA ASN A 141 -2.19 21.13 -8.11
C ASN A 141 -1.33 22.07 -8.96
N LEU A 142 -0.19 21.58 -9.46
CA LEU A 142 0.90 22.36 -10.04
C LEU A 142 1.10 22.06 -11.53
#